data_AF-A0A7Y9XJ95-F1
#
_entry.id   AF-A0A7Y9XJ95-F1
#
_cell.length_a   1.000
_cell.length_b   1.000
_cell.length_c   1.000
_cell.angle_alpha   90.00
_cell.angle_beta   90.00
_cell.angle_gamma   90.00
#
_symmetry.space_group_name_H-M   'P 1'
#
loop_
_entity.id
_entity.type
_entity.pdbx_description
1 polymer ?
#
loop_
_entity_poly.entity_id
_entity_poly.type
_entity_poly.pdbx_seq_one_letter_code
_entity_poly.pdbx_strand_id
1 'polypeptide(L)'
;MSALPRFSLDPSLPPPVTQRLAWSLDPATSKELERSWELLWPWFIIVPTATLFAWGILDGLGGLIVLCGGLTALLIPLYSLHRRHRLKDSALKRYEHHCVHPDDLAETEGDLLLSAQRGVDAILHSDLYDRGIIDDQLLSTVVLRDVEWSIARQMSSQSELRDRISSTPTPGERSQAVAAGLLASLEEEQQLTRRQVRTITEYADHVRQAEKELADLVAARELSRLRSDPGSADPWVEAAASADAASLRSLSRVRDAAKQIADMPLLP
;
A
#
# COMPACT_ATOMS: atom_id res chain seq x y z
N MET A 1 -1.47 4.19 -2.44
CA MET A 1 -1.02 2.83 -2.79
C MET A 1 -1.97 1.85 -2.15
N SER A 2 -2.68 1.04 -2.93
CA SER A 2 -3.57 0.01 -2.39
C SER A 2 -2.70 -1.04 -1.70
N ALA A 3 -2.81 -1.17 -0.38
CA ALA A 3 -2.17 -2.27 0.35
C ALA A 3 -2.65 -3.58 -0.28
N LEU A 4 -1.70 -4.44 -0.66
CA LEU A 4 -2.01 -5.76 -1.18
C LEU A 4 -2.69 -6.58 -0.07
N PRO A 5 -3.67 -7.45 -0.42
CA PRO A 5 -4.23 -8.39 0.55
C PRO A 5 -3.07 -9.19 1.18
N ARG A 6 -3.09 -9.27 2.50
CA ARG A 6 -2.08 -10.00 3.28
C ARG A 6 -2.75 -10.97 4.24
N PHE A 7 -2.00 -11.96 4.67
CA PHE A 7 -2.47 -12.89 5.69
C PHE A 7 -2.51 -12.18 7.06
N SER A 8 -3.62 -12.32 7.77
CA SER A 8 -3.68 -12.02 9.20
C SER A 8 -3.16 -13.24 9.95
N LEU A 9 -2.13 -13.05 10.78
CA LEU A 9 -1.40 -14.11 11.47
C LEU A 9 -1.74 -14.10 12.96
N ASP A 10 -1.79 -15.28 13.56
CA ASP A 10 -1.96 -15.42 15.00
C ASP A 10 -0.74 -14.84 15.75
N PRO A 11 -0.94 -13.82 16.61
CA PRO A 11 0.12 -13.16 17.36
C PRO A 11 0.71 -14.05 18.47
N SER A 12 0.05 -15.14 18.84
CA SER A 12 0.58 -16.12 19.81
C SER A 12 1.67 -17.03 19.22
N LEU A 13 1.86 -17.00 17.91
CA LEU A 13 2.89 -17.80 17.25
C LEU A 13 4.31 -17.32 17.64
N PRO A 14 5.29 -18.23 17.77
CA PRO A 14 6.66 -17.85 18.07
C PRO A 14 7.24 -16.91 16.99
N PRO A 15 8.05 -15.89 17.35
CA PRO A 15 8.71 -14.99 16.40
C PRO A 15 9.42 -15.67 15.21
N PRO A 16 10.18 -16.78 15.39
CA PRO A 16 10.82 -17.45 14.24
C PRO A 16 9.82 -18.13 13.30
N VAL A 17 8.62 -18.47 13.79
CA VAL A 17 7.56 -19.09 13.00
C VAL A 17 6.77 -18.02 12.25
N THR A 18 6.41 -16.91 12.91
CA THR A 18 5.73 -15.78 12.27
C THR A 18 6.60 -15.15 11.19
N GLN A 19 7.90 -14.95 11.42
CA GLN A 19 8.80 -14.44 10.39
C GLN A 19 8.88 -15.38 9.18
N ARG A 20 8.99 -16.70 9.40
CA ARG A 20 9.07 -17.67 8.31
C ARG A 20 7.77 -17.72 7.51
N LEU A 21 6.62 -17.67 8.20
CA LEU A 21 5.30 -17.60 7.58
C LEU A 21 5.14 -16.30 6.80
N ALA A 22 5.37 -15.15 7.42
CA ALA A 22 5.32 -13.85 6.76
C ALA A 22 6.20 -13.83 5.50
N TRP A 23 7.43 -14.31 5.57
CA TRP A 23 8.34 -14.36 4.42
C TRP A 23 7.87 -15.32 3.31
N SER A 24 7.23 -16.44 3.68
CA SER A 24 6.67 -17.39 2.71
C SER A 24 5.36 -16.91 2.06
N LEU A 25 4.65 -16.02 2.75
CA LEU A 25 3.32 -15.54 2.39
C LEU A 25 3.32 -14.12 1.80
N ASP A 26 4.43 -13.39 1.90
CA ASP A 26 4.54 -12.00 1.41
C ASP A 26 4.34 -11.91 -0.12
N PRO A 27 3.29 -11.22 -0.60
CA PRO A 27 3.08 -11.01 -2.03
C PRO A 27 4.13 -10.09 -2.66
N ALA A 28 4.77 -9.19 -1.89
CA ALA A 28 5.79 -8.28 -2.40
C ALA A 28 7.07 -9.03 -2.82
N THR A 29 7.53 -9.97 -1.99
CA THR A 29 8.65 -10.85 -2.39
C THR A 29 8.32 -11.65 -3.63
N SER A 30 7.07 -12.10 -3.81
CA SER A 30 6.69 -12.83 -5.02
C SER A 30 6.74 -11.96 -6.27
N LYS A 31 6.23 -10.72 -6.22
CA LYS A 31 6.18 -9.79 -7.35
C LYS A 31 7.54 -9.15 -7.67
N GLU A 32 8.35 -8.81 -6.67
CA GLU A 32 9.71 -8.29 -6.90
C GLU A 32 10.64 -9.34 -7.46
N LEU A 33 10.54 -10.60 -7.02
CA LEU A 33 11.26 -11.71 -7.64
C LEU A 33 10.75 -11.98 -9.05
N GLU A 34 9.44 -11.92 -9.30
CA GLU A 34 8.87 -12.11 -10.64
C GLU A 34 9.32 -11.01 -11.61
N ARG A 35 9.37 -9.76 -11.15
CA ARG A 35 9.86 -8.62 -11.95
C ARG A 35 11.36 -8.66 -12.18
N SER A 36 12.14 -9.05 -11.16
CA SER A 36 13.59 -9.27 -11.30
C SER A 36 13.88 -10.46 -12.21
N TRP A 37 13.01 -11.49 -12.17
CA TRP A 37 13.07 -12.66 -13.02
C TRP A 37 12.76 -12.31 -14.48
N GLU A 38 11.74 -11.49 -14.77
CA GLU A 38 11.43 -10.99 -16.13
C GLU A 38 12.61 -10.23 -16.76
N LEU A 39 13.34 -9.45 -15.96
CA LEU A 39 14.53 -8.69 -16.41
C LEU A 39 15.76 -9.57 -16.64
N LEU A 40 15.95 -10.61 -15.82
CA LEU A 40 17.13 -11.49 -15.88
C LEU A 40 16.90 -12.75 -16.74
N TRP A 41 15.66 -13.16 -16.98
CA TRP A 41 15.27 -14.29 -17.81
C TRP A 41 15.96 -14.32 -19.18
N PRO A 42 15.96 -13.22 -19.97
CA PRO A 42 16.65 -13.23 -21.25
C PRO A 42 18.15 -13.47 -21.09
N TRP A 43 18.80 -12.95 -20.06
CA TRP A 43 20.23 -13.17 -19.81
C TRP A 43 20.54 -14.62 -19.42
N PHE A 44 19.69 -15.27 -18.63
CA PHE A 44 19.83 -16.68 -18.28
C PHE A 44 19.66 -17.63 -19.47
N ILE A 45 19.00 -17.20 -20.55
CA ILE A 45 18.89 -17.97 -21.79
C ILE A 45 20.02 -17.60 -22.75
N ILE A 46 20.21 -16.30 -23.01
CA ILE A 46 21.08 -15.78 -24.05
C ILE A 46 22.55 -16.06 -23.75
N VAL A 47 23.02 -15.86 -22.51
CA VAL A 47 24.44 -16.05 -22.16
C VAL A 47 24.87 -17.51 -22.34
N PRO A 48 24.22 -18.52 -21.72
CA PRO A 48 24.64 -19.90 -21.90
C PRO A 48 24.38 -20.44 -23.31
N THR A 49 23.31 -20.00 -24.01
CA THR A 49 23.09 -20.41 -25.42
C THR A 49 24.13 -19.82 -26.35
N ALA A 50 24.51 -18.54 -26.21
CA ALA A 50 25.58 -17.94 -27.01
C ALA A 50 26.94 -18.58 -26.73
N THR A 51 27.24 -18.90 -25.46
CA THR A 51 28.51 -19.54 -25.07
C THR A 51 28.59 -20.97 -25.61
N LEU A 52 27.50 -21.74 -25.55
CA LEU A 52 27.44 -23.09 -26.10
C LEU A 52 27.35 -23.11 -27.63
N PHE A 53 26.77 -22.10 -28.28
CA PHE A 53 26.77 -21.96 -29.74
C PHE A 53 28.19 -21.68 -30.25
N ALA A 54 28.95 -20.83 -29.56
CA ALA A 54 30.35 -20.58 -29.87
C ALA A 54 31.22 -21.84 -29.73
N TRP A 55 30.91 -22.73 -28.78
CA TRP A 55 31.63 -24.00 -28.57
C TRP A 55 31.15 -25.15 -29.47
N GLY A 56 29.84 -25.23 -29.75
CA GLY A 56 29.23 -26.32 -30.51
C GLY A 56 29.56 -26.32 -32.00
N ILE A 57 30.04 -25.20 -32.55
CA ILE A 57 30.54 -25.09 -33.93
C ILE A 57 31.81 -25.94 -34.15
N LEU A 58 32.53 -26.37 -33.09
CA LEU A 58 33.78 -27.11 -33.23
C LEU A 58 33.66 -28.64 -33.29
N ASP A 59 32.70 -29.28 -32.60
CA ASP A 59 32.79 -30.75 -32.34
C ASP A 59 31.52 -31.60 -32.62
N GLY A 60 30.45 -31.07 -33.22
CA GLY A 60 29.29 -31.86 -33.68
C GLY A 60 28.40 -32.50 -32.59
N LEU A 61 28.92 -32.72 -31.38
CA LEU A 61 28.18 -33.17 -30.19
C LEU A 61 27.52 -32.03 -29.40
N GLY A 62 27.81 -30.77 -29.74
CA GLY A 62 27.37 -29.58 -28.99
C GLY A 62 25.86 -29.34 -28.98
N GLY A 63 25.13 -29.83 -30.00
CA GLY A 63 23.67 -29.62 -30.09
C GLY A 63 22.88 -30.25 -28.94
N LEU A 64 23.32 -31.40 -28.43
CA LEU A 64 22.62 -32.13 -27.37
C LEU A 64 22.82 -31.45 -26.00
N ILE A 65 23.99 -30.84 -25.77
CA ILE A 65 24.30 -30.08 -24.56
C ILE A 65 23.51 -28.76 -24.53
N VAL A 66 23.37 -28.07 -25.66
CA VAL A 66 22.53 -26.86 -25.79
C VAL A 66 21.06 -27.18 -25.47
N LEU A 67 20.55 -28.29 -25.99
CA LEU A 67 19.16 -28.70 -25.79
C LEU A 67 18.90 -29.09 -24.34
N CYS A 68 19.80 -29.84 -23.69
CA CYS A 68 19.72 -30.13 -22.26
C CYS A 68 19.85 -28.86 -21.39
N GLY A 69 20.75 -27.94 -21.73
CA GLY A 69 20.93 -26.67 -21.03
C GLY A 69 19.67 -25.80 -21.08
N GLY A 70 19.08 -25.64 -22.27
CA GLY A 70 17.81 -24.92 -22.44
C GLY A 70 16.66 -25.59 -21.70
N LEU A 71 16.59 -26.92 -21.69
CA LEU A 71 15.55 -27.66 -20.97
C LEU A 71 15.68 -27.51 -19.46
N THR A 72 16.91 -27.53 -18.91
CA THR A 72 17.14 -27.27 -17.48
C THR A 72 16.83 -25.83 -17.10
N ALA A 73 17.21 -24.85 -17.93
CA ALA A 73 16.89 -23.44 -17.72
C ALA A 73 15.37 -23.16 -17.77
N LEU A 74 14.60 -23.96 -18.52
CA LEU A 74 13.14 -23.91 -18.55
C LEU A 74 12.49 -24.64 -17.36
N LEU A 75 13.05 -25.79 -16.95
CA LEU A 75 12.48 -26.62 -15.90
C LEU A 75 12.74 -26.08 -14.49
N ILE A 76 13.89 -25.46 -14.22
CA ILE A 76 14.20 -24.83 -12.93
C ILE A 76 13.16 -23.78 -12.50
N PRO A 77 12.73 -22.82 -13.35
CA PRO A 77 11.73 -21.83 -13.00
C PRO A 77 10.35 -22.44 -12.84
N LEU A 78 9.96 -23.35 -13.74
CA LEU A 78 8.69 -24.10 -13.61
C LEU A 78 8.65 -24.90 -12.30
N TYR A 79 9.75 -25.56 -11.96
CA TYR A 79 9.91 -26.30 -10.72
C TYR A 79 9.92 -25.37 -9.51
N SER A 80 10.53 -24.18 -9.61
CA SER A 80 10.56 -23.21 -8.51
C SER A 80 9.17 -22.62 -8.23
N LEU A 81 8.38 -22.32 -9.26
CA LEU A 81 6.99 -21.89 -9.14
C LEU A 81 6.13 -23.00 -8.53
N HIS A 82 6.26 -24.22 -9.04
CA HIS A 82 5.51 -25.36 -8.51
C HIS A 82 5.91 -25.71 -7.06
N ARG A 83 7.20 -25.63 -6.73
CA ARG A 83 7.72 -25.85 -5.37
C ARG A 83 7.25 -24.76 -4.41
N ARG A 84 7.14 -23.50 -4.86
CA ARG A 84 6.59 -22.39 -4.08
C ARG A 84 5.11 -22.61 -3.74
N HIS A 85 4.30 -23.01 -4.71
CA HIS A 85 2.89 -23.36 -4.44
C HIS A 85 2.80 -24.50 -3.43
N ARG A 86 3.55 -25.60 -3.61
CA ARG A 86 3.55 -26.70 -2.64
C ARG A 86 4.05 -26.29 -1.26
N LEU A 87 5.04 -25.41 -1.17
CA LEU A 87 5.55 -24.91 0.11
C LEU A 87 4.51 -24.03 0.81
N LYS A 88 3.84 -23.13 0.08
CA LYS A 88 2.72 -22.34 0.58
C LYS A 88 1.59 -23.25 1.06
N ASP A 89 1.12 -24.17 0.23
CA ASP A 89 0.06 -25.11 0.58
C ASP A 89 0.44 -25.96 1.80
N SER A 90 1.70 -26.41 1.90
CA SER A 90 2.17 -27.19 3.05
C SER A 90 2.32 -26.37 4.32
N ALA A 91 2.68 -25.08 4.21
CA ALA A 91 2.76 -24.18 5.35
C ALA A 91 1.37 -23.78 5.82
N LEU A 92 0.47 -23.41 4.89
CA LEU A 92 -0.94 -23.13 5.16
C LEU A 92 -1.61 -24.34 5.80
N LYS A 93 -1.43 -25.55 5.26
CA LYS A 93 -1.98 -26.77 5.85
C LYS A 93 -1.43 -27.10 7.24
N ARG A 94 -0.19 -26.70 7.54
CA ARG A 94 0.40 -26.89 8.87
C ARG A 94 -0.11 -25.86 9.89
N TYR A 95 -0.53 -24.70 9.43
CA TYR A 95 -0.96 -23.57 10.25
C TYR A 95 -2.38 -23.11 9.89
N GLU A 96 -3.23 -24.02 9.42
CA GLU A 96 -4.54 -23.74 8.83
C GLU A 96 -5.45 -22.93 9.76
N HIS A 97 -5.26 -23.09 11.07
CA HIS A 97 -6.02 -22.38 12.10
C HIS A 97 -5.33 -21.12 12.67
N HIS A 98 -4.15 -20.75 12.15
CA HIS A 98 -3.30 -19.65 12.67
C HIS A 98 -3.00 -18.59 11.62
N CYS A 99 -3.58 -18.70 10.43
CA CYS A 99 -3.51 -17.70 9.38
C CYS A 99 -4.85 -17.63 8.64
N VAL A 100 -5.31 -16.42 8.33
CA VAL A 100 -6.53 -16.20 7.54
C VAL A 100 -6.19 -15.27 6.38
N HIS A 101 -6.57 -15.66 5.16
CA HIS A 101 -6.47 -14.82 3.97
C HIS A 101 -7.85 -14.24 3.61
N PRO A 102 -7.93 -12.98 3.12
CA PRO A 102 -9.18 -12.42 2.61
C PRO A 102 -9.82 -13.26 1.49
N ASP A 103 -9.01 -13.86 0.62
CA ASP A 103 -9.50 -14.69 -0.49
C ASP A 103 -10.04 -16.06 -0.05
N ASP A 104 -9.76 -16.49 1.18
CA ASP A 104 -10.31 -17.74 1.75
C ASP A 104 -11.70 -17.52 2.37
N LEU A 105 -12.15 -16.26 2.44
CA LEU A 105 -13.44 -15.86 2.98
C LEU A 105 -14.45 -15.62 1.86
N ALA A 106 -15.73 -15.65 2.20
CA ALA A 106 -16.76 -15.12 1.32
C ALA A 106 -16.50 -13.63 1.01
N GLU A 107 -16.91 -13.18 -0.18
CA GLU A 107 -16.55 -11.87 -0.75
C GLU A 107 -16.78 -10.69 0.20
N THR A 108 -17.93 -10.69 0.90
CA THR A 108 -18.29 -9.60 1.82
C THR A 108 -17.39 -9.58 3.06
N GLU A 109 -17.08 -10.76 3.61
CA GLU A 109 -16.21 -10.95 4.76
C GLU A 109 -14.75 -10.64 4.41
N GLY A 110 -14.31 -11.02 3.20
CA GLY A 110 -13.00 -10.68 2.65
C GLY A 110 -12.79 -9.16 2.54
N ASP A 111 -13.77 -8.44 2.00
CA ASP A 111 -13.72 -6.97 1.89
C ASP A 111 -13.68 -6.27 3.26
N LEU A 112 -14.40 -6.81 4.25
CA LEU A 112 -14.38 -6.30 5.62
C LEU A 112 -13.02 -6.53 6.28
N LEU A 113 -12.44 -7.71 6.13
CA LEU A 113 -11.11 -8.02 6.65
C LEU A 113 -10.05 -7.11 6.01
N LEU A 114 -10.11 -6.94 4.69
CA LEU A 114 -9.21 -6.06 3.95
C LEU A 114 -9.31 -4.60 4.43
N SER A 115 -10.52 -4.13 4.73
CA SER A 115 -10.76 -2.80 5.28
C SER A 115 -10.15 -2.64 6.69
N ALA A 116 -10.31 -3.67 7.54
CA ALA A 116 -9.69 -3.69 8.86
C ALA A 116 -8.16 -3.69 8.79
N GLN A 117 -7.58 -4.54 7.93
CA GLN A 117 -6.13 -4.61 7.68
C GLN A 117 -5.57 -3.25 7.25
N ARG A 118 -6.24 -2.57 6.31
CA ARG A 118 -5.85 -1.22 5.87
C ARG A 118 -5.94 -0.19 6.99
N GLY A 119 -6.98 -0.24 7.82
CA GLY A 119 -7.13 0.64 8.97
C GLY A 119 -5.99 0.46 9.97
N VAL A 120 -5.71 -0.78 10.35
CA VAL A 120 -4.59 -1.14 11.24
C VAL A 120 -3.25 -0.71 10.65
N ASP A 121 -3.00 -1.00 9.38
CA ASP A 121 -1.73 -0.64 8.74
C ASP A 121 -1.58 0.89 8.60
N ALA A 122 -2.66 1.63 8.35
CA ALA A 122 -2.61 3.10 8.33
C ALA A 122 -2.29 3.70 9.69
N ILE A 123 -2.72 3.08 10.80
CA ILE A 123 -2.38 3.52 12.15
C ILE A 123 -0.92 3.19 12.46
N LEU A 124 -0.49 1.95 12.20
CA LEU A 124 0.85 1.45 12.53
C LEU A 124 1.97 2.12 11.71
N HIS A 125 1.69 2.56 10.49
CA HIS A 125 2.66 3.25 9.63
C HIS A 125 2.46 4.77 9.62
N SER A 126 1.73 5.31 10.59
CA SER A 126 1.57 6.76 10.72
C SER A 126 2.83 7.39 11.31
N ASP A 127 3.19 8.57 10.83
CA ASP A 127 4.30 9.39 11.35
C ASP A 127 4.08 9.70 12.84
N LEU A 128 2.81 9.80 13.27
CA LEU A 128 2.44 10.03 14.65
C LEU A 128 2.73 8.82 15.55
N TYR A 129 2.57 7.61 15.02
CA TYR A 129 2.93 6.38 15.69
C TYR A 129 4.45 6.24 15.80
N ASP A 130 5.18 6.45 14.71
CA ASP A 130 6.65 6.36 14.67
C ASP A 130 7.35 7.34 15.62
N ARG A 131 6.74 8.52 15.83
CA ARG A 131 7.24 9.54 16.76
C ARG A 131 6.82 9.32 18.22
N GLY A 132 6.06 8.26 18.52
CA GLY A 132 5.52 7.99 19.85
C GLY A 132 4.58 9.08 20.37
N ILE A 133 3.99 9.88 19.48
CA ILE A 133 3.01 10.91 19.86
C ILE A 133 1.69 10.23 20.25
N ILE A 134 1.39 9.11 19.60
CA ILE A 134 0.32 8.19 19.95
C ILE A 134 0.93 7.09 20.84
N ASP A 135 1.30 7.46 22.07
CA ASP A 135 1.72 6.51 23.12
C ASP A 135 0.50 6.08 23.94
N ASP A 136 -0.55 5.61 23.26
CA ASP A 136 -1.66 4.96 23.94
C ASP A 136 -1.28 3.49 24.16
N GLN A 137 -1.35 3.05 25.41
CA GLN A 137 -1.08 1.65 25.80
C GLN A 137 -2.02 0.68 25.04
N LEU A 138 -3.17 1.18 24.58
CA LEU A 138 -4.14 0.49 23.73
C LEU A 138 -3.71 0.34 22.26
N LEU A 139 -2.72 1.09 21.79
CA LEU A 139 -2.26 1.11 20.39
C LEU A 139 -0.89 0.46 20.19
N SER A 140 -0.41 -0.31 21.17
CA SER A 140 0.78 -1.12 20.96
C SER A 140 0.62 -2.01 19.71
N THR A 141 1.70 -2.18 18.93
CA THR A 141 1.69 -3.01 17.71
C THR A 141 1.09 -4.37 17.98
N VAL A 142 1.36 -4.95 19.15
CA VAL A 142 0.81 -6.23 19.58
C VAL A 142 -0.72 -6.17 19.69
N VAL A 143 -1.27 -5.19 20.41
CA VAL A 143 -2.73 -5.08 20.60
C VAL A 143 -3.46 -4.86 19.27
N LEU A 144 -2.93 -4.01 18.38
CA LEU A 144 -3.55 -3.79 17.07
C LEU A 144 -3.51 -5.05 16.19
N ARG A 145 -2.43 -5.82 16.26
CA ARG A 145 -2.31 -7.13 15.57
C ARG A 145 -3.22 -8.18 16.20
N ASP A 146 -3.39 -8.18 17.52
CA ASP A 146 -4.34 -9.04 18.25
C ASP A 146 -5.79 -8.74 17.83
N VAL A 147 -6.15 -7.46 17.73
CA VAL A 147 -7.48 -7.03 17.26
C VAL A 147 -7.70 -7.45 15.80
N GLU A 148 -6.72 -7.23 14.93
CA GLU A 148 -6.77 -7.68 13.53
C GLU A 148 -7.00 -9.20 13.45
N TRP A 149 -6.23 -9.98 14.21
CA TRP A 149 -6.36 -11.44 14.26
C TRP A 149 -7.71 -11.89 14.80
N SER A 150 -8.21 -11.25 15.85
CA SER A 150 -9.53 -11.55 16.43
C SER A 150 -10.64 -11.35 15.39
N ILE A 151 -10.60 -10.25 14.63
CA ILE A 151 -11.55 -9.98 13.56
C ILE A 151 -11.44 -11.03 12.45
N ALA A 152 -10.22 -11.34 12.02
CA ALA A 152 -9.96 -12.34 10.97
C ALA A 152 -10.50 -13.72 11.37
N ARG A 153 -10.24 -14.15 12.61
CA ARG A 153 -10.72 -15.42 13.16
C ARG A 153 -12.24 -15.45 13.26
N GLN A 154 -12.86 -14.35 13.69
CA GLN A 154 -14.31 -14.25 13.77
C GLN A 154 -14.94 -14.37 12.37
N MET A 155 -14.41 -13.66 11.37
CA MET A 155 -14.86 -13.74 9.97
C MET A 155 -14.71 -15.14 9.39
N SER A 156 -13.57 -15.80 9.62
CA SER A 156 -13.36 -17.20 9.22
C SER A 156 -14.39 -18.13 9.85
N SER A 157 -14.63 -18.03 11.16
CA SER A 157 -15.63 -18.87 11.84
C SER A 157 -17.07 -18.64 11.35
N GLN A 158 -17.41 -17.40 10.99
CA GLN A 158 -18.71 -17.05 10.42
C GLN A 158 -18.86 -17.59 8.99
N SER A 159 -17.82 -17.47 8.17
CA SER A 159 -17.81 -18.03 6.81
C SER A 159 -17.98 -19.56 6.85
N GLU A 160 -17.19 -20.26 7.69
CA GLU A 160 -17.30 -21.71 7.87
C GLU A 160 -18.68 -22.15 8.36
N LEU A 161 -19.27 -21.39 9.31
CA LEU A 161 -20.61 -21.69 9.82
C LEU A 161 -21.68 -21.48 8.74
N ARG A 162 -21.58 -20.42 7.95
CA ARG A 162 -22.50 -20.15 6.83
C ARG A 162 -22.40 -21.23 5.75
N ASP A 163 -21.19 -21.66 5.42
CA ASP A 163 -20.96 -22.76 4.48
C ASP A 163 -21.55 -24.07 4.99
N ARG A 164 -21.34 -24.40 6.27
CA ARG A 164 -21.93 -25.58 6.91
C ARG A 164 -23.45 -25.55 6.92
N ILE A 165 -24.08 -24.40 7.21
CA ILE A 165 -25.53 -24.25 7.17
C ILE A 165 -26.03 -24.49 5.74
N SER A 166 -25.35 -23.90 4.75
CA SER A 166 -25.73 -23.99 3.33
C SER A 166 -25.52 -25.40 2.75
N SER A 167 -24.50 -26.12 3.21
CA SER A 167 -24.21 -27.48 2.76
C SER A 167 -25.06 -28.55 3.45
N THR A 168 -25.71 -28.23 4.57
CA THR A 168 -26.53 -29.18 5.33
C THR A 168 -27.89 -29.35 4.65
N PRO A 169 -28.28 -30.57 4.23
CA PRO A 169 -29.59 -30.78 3.63
C PRO A 169 -30.72 -30.46 4.62
N THR A 170 -31.66 -29.59 4.22
CA THR A 170 -32.84 -29.22 5.03
C THR A 170 -34.13 -29.74 4.38
N PRO A 171 -34.47 -31.04 4.55
CA PRO A 171 -35.56 -31.69 3.82
C PRO A 171 -36.98 -31.30 4.26
N GLY A 172 -37.15 -30.55 5.37
CA GLY A 172 -38.48 -30.16 5.86
C GLY A 172 -38.55 -28.77 6.49
N GLU A 173 -39.77 -28.24 6.65
CA GLU A 173 -40.04 -26.89 7.16
C GLU A 173 -39.36 -26.61 8.50
N ARG A 174 -39.39 -27.56 9.44
CA ARG A 174 -38.73 -27.40 10.74
C ARG A 174 -37.21 -27.25 10.62
N SER A 175 -36.57 -27.98 9.71
CA SER A 175 -35.13 -27.86 9.46
C SER A 175 -34.78 -26.54 8.77
N GLN A 176 -35.64 -26.05 7.87
CA GLN A 176 -35.47 -24.76 7.21
C GLN A 176 -35.62 -23.60 8.21
N ALA A 177 -36.60 -23.67 9.12
CA ALA A 177 -36.79 -22.67 10.16
C ALA A 177 -35.57 -22.58 11.11
N VAL A 178 -34.97 -23.72 11.46
CA VAL A 178 -33.74 -23.75 12.27
C VAL A 178 -32.56 -23.14 11.50
N ALA A 179 -32.38 -23.50 10.23
CA ALA A 179 -31.33 -22.92 9.39
C ALA A 179 -31.48 -21.40 9.24
N ALA A 180 -32.71 -20.92 9.02
CA ALA A 180 -33.01 -19.49 8.95
C ALA A 180 -32.70 -18.76 10.27
N GLY A 181 -33.03 -19.37 11.41
CA GLY A 181 -32.70 -18.81 12.74
C GLY A 181 -31.18 -18.72 12.98
N LEU A 182 -30.42 -19.72 12.54
CA LEU A 182 -28.96 -19.69 12.63
C LEU A 182 -28.35 -18.60 11.74
N LEU A 183 -28.86 -18.44 10.52
CA LEU A 183 -28.41 -17.37 9.62
C LEU A 183 -28.74 -15.98 10.17
N ALA A 184 -29.91 -15.82 10.83
CA ALA A 184 -30.27 -14.56 11.48
C ALA A 184 -29.33 -14.22 12.64
N SER A 185 -29.02 -15.19 13.50
CA SER A 185 -28.04 -15.02 14.59
C SER A 185 -26.65 -14.66 14.05
N LEU A 186 -26.24 -15.29 12.96
CA LEU A 186 -24.95 -15.02 12.30
C LEU A 186 -24.89 -13.60 11.72
N GLU A 187 -26.00 -13.10 11.16
CA GLU A 187 -26.09 -11.72 10.69
C GLU A 187 -25.95 -10.71 11.83
N GLU A 188 -26.53 -10.99 13.01
CA GLU A 188 -26.35 -10.14 14.20
C GLU A 188 -24.89 -10.08 14.65
N GLU A 189 -24.20 -11.21 14.69
CA GLU A 189 -22.77 -11.26 14.99
C GLU A 189 -21.92 -10.55 13.92
N GLN A 190 -22.30 -10.66 12.65
CA GLN A 190 -21.63 -9.97 11.55
C GLN A 190 -21.80 -8.45 11.70
N GLN A 191 -22.97 -7.95 12.13
CA GLN A 191 -23.18 -6.54 12.40
C GLN A 191 -22.27 -6.01 13.52
N LEU A 192 -22.05 -6.80 14.59
CA LEU A 192 -21.11 -6.42 15.65
C LEU A 192 -19.69 -6.30 15.11
N THR A 193 -19.27 -7.25 14.27
CA THR A 193 -17.92 -7.22 13.67
C THR A 193 -17.77 -6.04 12.70
N ARG A 194 -18.80 -5.74 11.88
CA ARG A 194 -18.83 -4.55 11.01
C ARG A 194 -18.66 -3.25 11.82
N ARG A 195 -19.25 -3.16 13.01
CA ARG A 195 -19.08 -2.01 13.90
C ARG A 195 -17.63 -1.90 14.40
N GLN A 196 -17.01 -3.01 14.78
CA GLN A 196 -15.60 -3.02 15.19
C GLN A 196 -14.67 -2.58 14.06
N VAL A 197 -14.84 -3.14 12.85
CA VAL A 197 -14.06 -2.72 11.67
C VAL A 197 -14.26 -1.24 11.40
N ARG A 198 -15.51 -0.75 11.47
CA ARG A 198 -15.83 0.66 11.29
C ARG A 198 -15.09 1.54 12.29
N THR A 199 -15.07 1.19 13.57
CA THR A 199 -14.33 1.94 14.60
C THR A 199 -12.83 2.02 14.28
N ILE A 200 -12.21 0.91 13.83
CA ILE A 200 -10.79 0.91 13.43
C ILE A 200 -10.58 1.83 12.23
N THR A 201 -11.45 1.77 11.22
CA THR A 201 -11.32 2.60 10.03
C THR A 201 -11.54 4.09 10.31
N GLU A 202 -12.52 4.44 11.16
CA GLU A 202 -12.77 5.82 11.58
C GLU A 202 -11.59 6.37 12.38
N TYR A 203 -11.02 5.57 13.28
CA TYR A 203 -9.82 5.95 14.00
C TYR A 203 -8.63 6.17 13.05
N ALA A 204 -8.43 5.28 12.08
CA ALA A 204 -7.40 5.45 11.06
C ALA A 204 -7.60 6.71 10.20
N ASP A 205 -8.85 7.10 9.92
CA ASP A 205 -9.17 8.37 9.25
C ASP A 205 -8.80 9.58 10.14
N HIS A 206 -9.08 9.51 11.44
CA HIS A 206 -8.70 10.55 12.40
C HIS A 206 -7.18 10.72 12.50
N VAL A 207 -6.42 9.62 12.54
CA VAL A 207 -4.96 9.67 12.52
C VAL A 207 -4.44 10.36 11.27
N ARG A 208 -4.95 9.97 10.08
CA ARG A 208 -4.58 10.60 8.80
C ARG A 208 -4.93 12.08 8.73
N GLN A 209 -6.05 12.48 9.33
CA GLN A 209 -6.43 13.89 9.39
C GLN A 209 -5.48 14.69 10.31
N ALA A 210 -5.14 14.14 11.47
CA ALA A 210 -4.19 14.76 12.39
C ALA A 210 -2.78 14.91 11.77
N GLU A 211 -2.33 13.93 10.98
CA GLU A 211 -1.08 14.01 10.23
C GLU A 211 -1.07 15.17 9.23
N LYS A 212 -2.17 15.35 8.48
CA LYS A 212 -2.29 16.46 7.53
C LYS A 212 -2.24 17.81 8.23
N GLU A 213 -2.93 17.94 9.36
CA GLU A 213 -2.92 19.15 10.17
C GLU A 213 -1.53 19.44 10.72
N LEU A 214 -0.82 18.43 11.21
CA LEU A 214 0.56 18.58 11.67
C LEU A 214 1.49 19.01 10.52
N ALA A 215 1.36 18.39 9.34
CA ALA A 215 2.16 18.74 8.17
C ALA A 215 1.90 20.19 7.72
N ASP A 216 0.65 20.64 7.72
CA ASP A 216 0.26 22.02 7.41
C ASP A 216 0.85 23.02 8.41
N LEU A 217 0.78 22.73 9.72
CA LEU A 217 1.39 23.57 10.75
C LEU A 217 2.91 23.66 10.61
N VAL A 218 3.58 22.57 10.25
CA VAL A 218 5.03 22.57 10.00
C VAL A 218 5.36 23.43 8.78
N ALA A 219 4.61 23.29 7.69
CA ALA A 219 4.78 24.09 6.47
C ALA A 219 4.52 25.59 6.74
N ALA A 220 3.43 25.91 7.44
CA ALA A 220 3.10 27.29 7.81
C ALA A 220 4.17 27.92 8.70
N ARG A 221 4.74 27.16 9.64
CA ARG A 221 5.85 27.63 10.48
C ARG A 221 7.11 27.90 9.65
N GLU A 222 7.41 27.05 8.67
CA GLU A 222 8.57 27.25 7.79
C GLU A 222 8.39 28.47 6.88
N LEU A 223 7.21 28.64 6.27
CA LEU A 223 6.87 29.84 5.50
C LEU A 223 6.92 31.11 6.36
N SER A 224 6.48 31.02 7.62
CA SER A 224 6.55 32.14 8.56
C SER A 224 8.00 32.52 8.90
N ARG A 225 8.91 31.53 8.99
CA ARG A 225 10.35 31.78 9.17
C ARG A 225 10.93 32.46 7.95
N LEU A 226 10.65 31.97 6.74
CA LEU A 226 11.11 32.60 5.49
C LEU A 226 10.62 34.05 5.37
N ARG A 227 9.36 34.32 5.74
CA ARG A 227 8.81 35.69 5.78
C ARG A 227 9.51 36.58 6.81
N SER A 228 9.92 36.01 7.94
CA SER A 228 10.54 36.74 9.04
C SER A 228 12.05 36.88 8.88
N ASP A 229 12.66 36.22 7.89
CA ASP A 229 14.07 36.37 7.55
C ASP A 229 14.29 37.73 6.87
N PRO A 230 14.96 38.69 7.53
CA PRO A 230 15.17 40.04 7.01
C PRO A 230 16.07 40.07 5.76
N GLY A 231 16.71 38.95 5.39
CA GLY A 231 17.47 38.82 4.14
C GLY A 231 16.63 38.47 2.91
N SER A 232 15.34 38.16 3.06
CA SER A 232 14.44 37.78 1.97
C SER A 232 13.75 38.95 1.26
N ALA A 233 13.87 40.17 1.80
CA ALA A 233 13.58 41.39 1.04
C ALA A 233 14.68 41.52 -0.01
N ASP A 234 14.48 40.88 -1.15
CA ASP A 234 15.43 40.85 -2.25
C ASP A 234 15.77 42.30 -2.65
N PRO A 235 17.01 42.78 -2.40
CA PRO A 235 17.38 44.16 -2.69
C PRO A 235 17.14 44.53 -4.15
N TRP A 236 17.13 43.52 -5.03
CA TRP A 236 16.82 43.66 -6.45
C TRP A 236 15.35 43.97 -6.73
N VAL A 237 14.41 43.48 -5.90
CA VAL A 237 12.98 43.77 -6.03
C VAL A 237 12.69 45.22 -5.61
N GLU A 238 13.31 45.69 -4.52
CA GLU A 238 13.21 47.11 -4.12
C GLU A 238 13.91 48.03 -5.12
N ALA A 239 15.09 47.63 -5.63
CA ALA A 239 15.79 48.38 -6.67
C ALA A 239 14.98 48.45 -7.97
N ALA A 240 14.39 47.34 -8.43
CA ALA A 240 13.54 47.30 -9.62
C ALA A 240 12.27 48.15 -9.44
N ALA A 241 11.59 48.05 -8.30
CA ALA A 241 10.41 48.85 -7.99
C ALA A 241 10.75 50.36 -7.95
N SER A 242 11.91 50.73 -7.42
CA SER A 242 12.37 52.12 -7.40
C SER A 242 12.74 52.66 -8.79
N ALA A 243 13.32 51.82 -9.66
CA ALA A 243 13.68 52.16 -11.03
C ALA A 243 12.43 52.35 -11.92
N ASP A 244 11.41 51.50 -11.74
CA ASP A 244 10.13 51.62 -12.44
C ASP A 244 9.38 52.89 -11.99
N ALA A 245 9.36 53.19 -10.69
CA ALA A 245 8.75 54.43 -10.18
C ALA A 245 9.48 55.70 -10.66
N ALA A 246 10.79 55.64 -10.93
CA ALA A 246 11.54 56.75 -11.53
C ALA A 246 11.21 56.92 -13.02
N SER A 247 11.10 55.80 -13.76
CA SER A 247 10.76 55.79 -15.18
C SER A 247 9.34 56.31 -15.45
N LEU A 248 8.36 55.90 -14.64
CA LEU A 248 6.98 56.41 -14.72
C LEU A 248 6.90 57.92 -14.42
N ARG A 249 7.69 58.43 -13.48
CA ARG A 249 7.79 59.87 -13.20
C ARG A 249 8.46 60.67 -14.32
N SER A 250 9.39 60.06 -15.06
CA SER A 250 10.03 60.71 -16.21
C SER A 250 9.01 60.84 -17.36
N LEU A 251 8.23 59.77 -17.62
CA LEU A 251 7.18 59.76 -18.63
C LEU A 251 6.06 60.76 -18.32
N SER A 252 5.65 60.89 -17.05
CA SER A 252 4.64 61.88 -16.67
C SER A 252 5.15 63.31 -16.90
N ARG A 253 6.42 63.62 -16.59
CA ARG A 253 7.02 64.94 -16.86
C ARG A 253 7.10 65.24 -18.36
N VAL A 254 7.47 64.25 -19.18
CA VAL A 254 7.52 64.43 -20.65
C VAL A 254 6.12 64.69 -21.20
N ARG A 255 5.11 63.96 -20.72
CA ARG A 255 3.71 64.20 -21.09
C ARG A 255 3.24 65.60 -20.68
N ASP A 256 3.55 66.02 -19.46
CA ASP A 256 3.12 67.32 -18.95
C ASP A 256 3.83 68.47 -19.69
N ALA A 257 5.11 68.30 -20.05
CA ALA A 257 5.86 69.25 -20.89
C ALA A 257 5.29 69.31 -22.33
N ALA A 258 4.94 68.17 -22.92
CA ALA A 258 4.31 68.12 -24.24
C ALA A 258 2.94 68.81 -24.24
N LYS A 259 2.17 68.65 -23.16
CA LYS A 259 0.90 69.34 -22.98
C LYS A 259 1.09 70.86 -22.84
N GLN A 260 2.10 71.30 -22.09
CA GLN A 260 2.40 72.72 -21.92
C GLN A 260 2.86 73.39 -23.23
N ILE A 261 3.57 72.66 -24.10
CA ILE A 261 3.92 73.13 -25.45
C ILE A 261 2.68 73.20 -26.34
N ALA A 262 1.78 72.21 -26.26
CA ALA A 262 0.53 72.20 -27.03
C ALA A 262 -0.45 73.30 -26.61
N ASP A 263 -0.48 73.65 -25.33
CA ASP A 263 -1.30 74.74 -24.76
C ASP A 263 -0.65 76.13 -24.94
N MET A 264 0.56 76.22 -25.52
CA MET A 264 1.22 77.48 -25.79
C MET A 264 0.54 78.13 -27.01
N PRO A 265 -0.12 79.30 -26.87
CA PRO A 265 -0.77 79.95 -27.99
C PRO A 265 0.29 80.31 -29.03
N LEU A 266 0.10 79.87 -30.27
CA LEU A 266 0.89 80.32 -31.41
C LEU A 266 0.79 81.85 -31.48
N LEU A 267 1.81 82.52 -30.96
CA LEU A 267 1.95 83.97 -31.06
C LEU A 267 2.11 84.32 -32.55
N PRO A 268 1.24 85.18 -33.11
CA PRO A 268 1.39 85.72 -34.46
C PRO A 268 2.56 86.71 -34.58
#